data_AF-A0A2P9AR43-F1
#
_entry.id   AF-A0A2P9AR43-F1
#
_cell.length_a   1.000
_cell.length_b   1.000
_cell.length_c   1.000
_cell.angle_alpha   90.00
_cell.angle_beta   90.00
_cell.angle_gamma   90.00
#
_symmetry.space_group_name_H-M   'P 1'
#
loop_
_entity.id
_entity.type
_entity.pdbx_description
1 polymer ?
#
loop_
_entity_poly.entity_id
_entity_poly.type
_entity_poly.pdbx_seq_one_letter_code
_entity_poly.pdbx_strand_id
1 'polypeptide(L)'
;MSVIMLWVAGQTFGYEENTWMTYRQAQDFGVQVRKGEKGTLVVKCGTFTPKDNEDKEDRAILYLEGYTVLNIEQIENMPDRSFTPAEDLPGNSVPYIETVESFVQNAGASVSYGGTKACYRPSVDDILMPDRGRYDREVHLYSTLLHEVSHWSGARHRLEPRIVGQVRQ
;
A
#
# COMPACT_ATOMS: atom_id res chain seq x y z
N MET A 1 5.31 -0.15 6.97
CA MET A 1 4.18 0.65 7.48
C MET A 1 4.55 2.12 7.34
N SER A 2 4.60 2.62 6.10
CA SER A 2 5.08 4.00 5.83
C SER A 2 4.09 4.81 5.00
N VAL A 3 3.21 4.15 4.22
CA VAL A 3 2.24 4.82 3.34
C VAL A 3 1.29 5.74 4.12
N ILE A 4 0.66 5.26 5.21
CA ILE A 4 -0.28 6.06 6.01
C ILE A 4 0.43 7.25 6.66
N MET A 5 1.63 7.06 7.19
CA MET A 5 2.38 8.15 7.84
C MET A 5 2.75 9.25 6.85
N LEU A 6 3.20 8.89 5.64
CA LEU A 6 3.54 9.85 4.61
C LEU A 6 2.32 10.56 4.04
N TRP A 7 1.19 9.86 3.89
CA TRP A 7 -0.05 10.47 3.44
C TRP A 7 -0.58 11.51 4.45
N VAL A 8 -0.55 11.17 5.75
CA VAL A 8 -0.90 12.13 6.83
C VAL A 8 0.08 13.30 6.86
N ALA A 9 1.39 13.05 6.70
CA ALA A 9 2.38 14.13 6.65
C ALA A 9 2.14 15.06 5.45
N GLY A 10 1.87 14.51 4.27
CA GLY A 10 1.53 15.28 3.06
C GLY A 10 0.34 16.21 3.31
N GLN A 11 -0.76 15.69 3.84
CA GLN A 11 -1.94 16.50 4.16
C GLN A 11 -1.68 17.54 5.26
N THR A 12 -0.91 17.20 6.29
CA THR A 12 -0.63 18.09 7.43
C THR A 12 0.23 19.28 7.01
N PHE A 13 1.19 19.06 6.11
CA PHE A 13 2.12 20.09 5.64
C PHE A 13 1.72 20.71 4.31
N GLY A 14 0.65 20.22 3.67
CA GLY A 14 0.13 20.75 2.41
C GLY A 14 0.97 20.39 1.19
N TYR A 15 1.69 19.27 1.22
CA TYR A 15 2.40 18.77 0.04
C TYR A 15 1.41 18.11 -0.93
N GLU A 16 1.49 18.50 -2.20
CA GLU A 16 0.74 17.95 -3.32
C GLU A 16 1.44 16.71 -3.89
N GLU A 17 2.77 16.66 -3.78
CA GLU A 17 3.61 15.60 -4.29
C GLU A 17 3.67 14.39 -3.35
N ASN A 18 3.49 13.20 -3.90
CA ASN A 18 3.59 11.93 -3.15
C ASN A 18 5.00 11.33 -3.16
N THR A 19 6.00 12.11 -3.55
CA THR A 19 7.40 11.68 -3.65
C THR A 19 8.19 12.14 -2.44
N TRP A 20 8.91 11.19 -1.82
CA TRP A 20 9.68 11.42 -0.60
C TRP A 20 11.09 10.83 -0.75
N MET A 21 12.09 11.52 -0.20
CA MET A 21 13.47 11.05 -0.23
C MET A 21 14.25 11.39 1.03
N THR A 22 15.29 10.63 1.31
CA THR A 22 16.23 10.93 2.40
C THR A 22 17.16 12.08 2.02
N TYR A 23 17.74 12.74 3.03
CA TYR A 23 18.73 13.80 2.80
C TYR A 23 19.93 13.32 1.98
N ARG A 24 20.39 12.08 2.20
CA ARG A 24 21.50 11.49 1.44
C ARG A 24 21.16 11.32 -0.04
N GLN A 25 19.94 10.85 -0.35
CA GLN A 25 19.47 10.77 -1.73
C GLN A 25 19.43 12.15 -2.39
N ALA A 26 18.97 13.19 -1.69
CA ALA A 26 19.02 14.57 -2.18
C ALA A 26 20.47 15.00 -2.53
N GLN A 27 21.43 14.73 -1.65
CA GLN A 27 22.84 15.03 -1.90
C GLN A 27 23.40 14.27 -3.11
N ASP A 28 23.05 12.99 -3.28
CA ASP A 28 23.47 12.17 -4.42
C ASP A 28 22.91 12.72 -5.75
N PHE A 29 21.74 13.37 -5.71
CA PHE A 29 21.17 14.09 -6.86
C PHE A 29 21.75 15.51 -7.04
N GLY A 30 22.64 15.96 -6.16
CA GLY A 30 23.21 17.31 -6.18
C GLY A 30 22.21 18.40 -5.81
N VAL A 31 21.13 18.05 -5.13
CA VAL A 31 20.04 18.97 -4.75
C VAL A 31 20.09 19.24 -3.25
N GLN A 32 19.56 20.39 -2.82
CA GLN A 32 19.69 20.84 -1.43
C GLN A 32 18.32 21.08 -0.81
N VAL A 33 18.12 20.59 0.41
CA VAL A 33 16.91 20.87 1.19
C VAL A 33 16.89 22.34 1.60
N ARG A 34 15.73 23.00 1.48
CA ARG A 34 15.54 24.38 1.93
C ARG A 34 15.88 24.55 3.40
N LYS A 35 16.48 25.70 3.72
CA LYS A 35 16.90 26.00 5.08
C LYS A 35 15.69 26.11 6.00
N GLY A 36 15.68 25.32 7.08
CA GLY A 36 14.63 25.34 8.10
C GLY A 36 13.55 24.27 7.95
N GLU A 37 13.56 23.53 6.85
CA GLU A 37 12.65 22.40 6.62
C GLU A 37 12.90 21.25 7.60
N LYS A 38 11.82 20.57 8.00
CA LYS A 38 11.87 19.40 8.89
C LYS A 38 11.49 18.15 8.12
N GLY A 39 12.27 17.09 8.30
CA GLY A 39 11.93 15.79 7.74
C GLY A 39 10.87 15.05 8.57
N THR A 40 10.18 14.13 7.90
CA THR A 40 9.19 13.21 8.45
C THR A 40 9.85 11.87 8.80
N LEU A 41 9.54 11.31 9.98
CA LEU A 41 10.04 10.01 10.40
C LEU A 41 9.22 8.89 9.74
N VAL A 42 9.91 7.93 9.11
CA VAL A 42 9.33 6.67 8.64
C VAL A 42 10.05 5.49 9.27
N VAL A 43 9.32 4.39 9.47
CA VAL A 43 9.88 3.19 10.11
C VAL A 43 10.03 2.08 9.07
N LYS A 44 11.24 1.54 8.98
CA LYS A 44 11.55 0.32 8.26
C LYS A 44 11.59 -0.82 9.27
N CYS A 45 10.81 -1.86 9.01
CA CYS A 45 10.88 -3.11 9.77
C CYS A 45 11.63 -4.13 8.92
N GLY A 46 12.56 -4.86 9.53
CA GLY A 46 13.27 -5.94 8.86
C GLY A 46 13.71 -7.02 9.85
N THR A 47 14.29 -8.09 9.30
CA THR A 47 14.93 -9.14 10.09
C THR A 47 16.40 -9.23 9.70
N PHE A 48 17.28 -9.47 10.67
CA PHE A 48 18.66 -9.83 10.38
C PHE A 48 19.06 -11.06 11.19
N THR A 49 19.94 -11.88 10.62
CA THR A 49 20.51 -13.05 11.30
C THR A 49 21.96 -12.70 11.66
N PRO A 50 22.31 -12.60 12.95
CA PRO A 50 23.70 -12.41 13.37
C PRO A 50 24.54 -13.62 12.95
N LYS A 51 25.70 -13.39 12.31
CA LYS A 51 26.58 -14.47 11.81
C LYS A 51 27.55 -15.07 12.86
N ASP A 52 27.54 -14.57 14.10
CA ASP A 52 28.59 -14.83 15.11
C ASP A 52 28.11 -15.57 16.37
N ASN A 53 27.23 -16.57 16.26
CA ASN A 53 26.97 -17.49 17.38
C ASN A 53 27.11 -18.93 16.91
N GLU A 54 28.31 -19.50 17.04
CA GLU A 54 28.60 -20.90 16.72
C GLU A 54 27.80 -21.94 17.55
N ASP A 55 26.93 -21.53 18.48
CA ASP A 55 26.26 -22.45 19.42
C ASP A 55 24.77 -22.19 19.69
N LYS A 56 24.07 -21.35 18.92
CA LYS A 56 22.62 -21.16 19.10
C LYS A 56 21.92 -21.00 17.76
N GLU A 57 20.84 -21.76 17.55
CA GLU A 57 19.94 -21.70 16.40
C GLU A 57 19.89 -20.31 15.73
N ASP A 58 20.08 -20.28 14.42
CA ASP A 58 19.93 -19.10 13.55
C ASP A 58 18.54 -18.47 13.70
N ARG A 59 18.35 -17.67 14.76
CA ARG A 59 17.09 -16.97 15.02
C ARG A 59 17.19 -15.59 14.39
N ALA A 60 16.31 -15.35 13.41
CA ALA A 60 16.12 -14.05 12.81
C ALA A 60 15.64 -13.06 13.88
N ILE A 61 16.43 -12.01 14.13
CA ILE A 61 16.10 -10.94 15.07
C ILE A 61 15.35 -9.84 14.30
N LEU A 62 14.17 -9.45 14.80
CA LEU A 62 13.40 -8.33 14.27
C LEU A 62 14.07 -7.01 14.68
N TYR A 63 14.22 -6.09 13.72
CA TYR A 63 14.64 -4.73 13.98
C TYR A 63 13.65 -3.72 13.41
N LEU A 64 13.59 -2.57 14.08
CA LEU A 64 12.86 -1.39 13.66
C LEU A 64 13.87 -0.26 13.51
N GLU A 65 13.96 0.31 12.31
CA GLU A 65 14.90 1.39 12.02
C GLU A 65 14.13 2.62 11.54
N GLY A 66 14.34 3.74 12.22
CA GLY A 66 13.75 5.03 11.87
C GLY A 66 14.60 5.74 10.82
N TYR A 67 13.96 6.21 9.75
CA TYR A 67 14.58 7.03 8.71
C TYR A 67 13.85 8.37 8.65
N THR A 68 14.62 9.44 8.45
CA THR A 68 14.06 10.76 8.17
C THR A 68 14.00 10.98 6.67
N VAL A 69 12.80 11.23 6.15
CA VAL A 69 12.55 11.55 4.75
C VAL A 69 11.97 12.96 4.61
N LEU A 70 12.18 13.57 3.46
CA LEU A 70 11.71 14.89 3.10
C LEU A 70 10.88 14.77 1.83
N ASN A 71 9.82 15.56 1.74
CA ASN A 71 9.06 15.68 0.51
C ASN A 71 9.92 16.39 -0.55
N ILE A 72 9.73 16.07 -1.83
CA ILE A 72 10.44 16.75 -2.91
C ILE A 72 10.16 18.25 -2.95
N GLU A 73 8.97 18.65 -2.52
CA GLU A 73 8.60 20.07 -2.40
C GLU A 73 9.46 20.80 -1.38
N GLN A 74 10.18 20.13 -0.48
CA GLN A 74 11.10 20.73 0.50
C GLN A 74 12.51 20.97 -0.07
N ILE A 75 12.75 20.65 -1.34
CA ILE A 75 14.08 20.61 -1.97
C ILE A 75 14.21 21.73 -3.02
N GLU A 76 15.33 22.42 -3.03
CA GLU A 76 15.73 23.42 -4.03
C GLU A 76 16.59 22.82 -5.14
N ASN A 77 16.56 23.46 -6.32
CA ASN A 77 17.35 23.12 -7.50
C ASN A 77 17.15 21.69 -7.99
N MET A 78 15.96 21.13 -7.76
CA MET A 78 15.64 19.79 -8.23
C MET A 78 15.71 19.77 -9.77
N PRO A 79 16.53 18.90 -10.39
CA PRO A 79 16.57 18.82 -11.84
C PRO A 79 15.17 18.49 -12.32
N ASP A 80 14.74 19.22 -13.35
CA ASP A 80 13.41 19.16 -13.95
C ASP A 80 13.17 17.75 -14.51
N ARG A 81 12.84 16.84 -13.60
CA ARG A 81 12.27 15.55 -13.94
C ARG A 81 10.79 15.83 -14.00
N SER A 82 10.18 15.24 -15.01
CA SER A 82 8.75 14.99 -15.10
C SER A 82 8.27 14.21 -13.86
N PHE A 83 8.24 14.86 -12.71
CA PHE A 83 7.35 14.51 -11.63
C PHE A 83 6.00 14.93 -12.19
N THR A 84 5.25 13.96 -12.69
CA THR A 84 3.85 14.19 -12.95
C THR A 84 3.31 14.69 -11.62
N PRO A 85 2.76 15.91 -11.55
CA PRO A 85 1.95 16.30 -10.41
C PRO A 85 1.03 15.13 -10.10
N ALA A 86 0.78 14.83 -8.82
CA ALA A 86 -0.25 13.87 -8.47
C ALA A 86 -1.46 14.21 -9.33
N GLU A 87 -1.81 13.34 -10.29
CA GLU A 87 -2.78 13.69 -11.34
C GLU A 87 -3.98 14.30 -10.64
N ASP A 88 -4.42 15.48 -11.10
CA ASP A 88 -5.62 16.11 -10.57
C ASP A 88 -6.66 15.00 -10.43
N LEU A 89 -7.13 14.79 -9.19
CA LEU A 89 -8.17 13.79 -8.94
C LEU A 89 -9.25 14.06 -9.99
N PRO A 90 -9.53 13.11 -10.90
CA PRO A 90 -10.36 13.42 -12.05
C PRO A 90 -11.64 14.04 -11.54
N GLY A 91 -11.94 15.28 -11.95
CA GLY A 91 -13.12 16.02 -11.51
C GLY A 91 -14.44 15.36 -11.93
N ASN A 92 -14.35 14.29 -12.71
CA ASN A 92 -15.43 13.41 -13.10
C ASN A 92 -15.46 12.18 -12.19
N SER A 93 -16.66 11.64 -11.92
CA SER A 93 -16.81 10.34 -11.26
C SER A 93 -15.98 9.29 -12.02
N VAL A 94 -14.86 8.86 -11.41
CA VAL A 94 -13.92 7.79 -11.81
C VAL A 94 -14.17 7.24 -13.23
N PRO A 95 -13.59 7.84 -14.29
CA PRO A 95 -13.85 7.44 -15.67
C PRO A 95 -13.10 6.16 -16.12
N TYR A 96 -12.72 5.26 -15.20
CA TYR A 96 -11.97 4.04 -15.56
C TYR A 96 -12.49 2.80 -14.80
N ILE A 97 -13.73 2.46 -15.12
CA ILE A 97 -14.54 1.44 -14.45
C ILE A 97 -14.36 0.04 -15.07
N GLU A 98 -14.16 -0.06 -16.39
CA GLU A 98 -13.89 -1.34 -17.09
C GLU A 98 -12.62 -2.05 -16.57
N THR A 99 -11.70 -1.27 -16.02
CA THR A 99 -10.44 -1.75 -15.46
C THR A 99 -10.64 -2.48 -14.16
N VAL A 100 -11.67 -2.14 -13.39
CA VAL A 100 -11.94 -2.84 -12.14
C VAL A 100 -12.38 -4.26 -12.42
N GLU A 101 -13.30 -4.46 -13.37
CA GLU A 101 -13.73 -5.81 -13.78
C GLU A 101 -12.55 -6.62 -14.35
N SER A 102 -11.77 -6.02 -15.25
CA SER A 102 -10.58 -6.66 -15.81
C SER A 102 -9.54 -7.00 -14.74
N PHE A 103 -9.35 -6.11 -13.76
CA PHE A 103 -8.46 -6.34 -12.62
C PHE A 103 -8.93 -7.51 -11.77
N VAL A 104 -10.22 -7.55 -11.41
CA VAL A 104 -10.80 -8.62 -10.59
C VAL A 104 -10.71 -9.97 -11.31
N GLN A 105 -10.98 -9.98 -12.62
CA GLN A 105 -10.82 -11.18 -13.44
C GLN A 105 -9.36 -11.65 -13.49
N ASN A 106 -8.41 -10.73 -13.73
CA ASN A 106 -6.98 -11.05 -13.77
C ASN A 106 -6.41 -11.46 -12.40
N ALA A 107 -6.97 -10.93 -11.31
CA ALA A 107 -6.66 -11.37 -9.96
C ALA A 107 -7.12 -12.81 -9.68
N GLY A 108 -8.06 -13.34 -10.48
CA GLY A 108 -8.61 -14.68 -10.34
C GLY A 108 -9.71 -14.80 -9.29
N ALA A 109 -10.29 -13.68 -8.85
CA ALA A 109 -11.37 -13.68 -7.89
C ALA A 109 -12.69 -14.07 -8.56
N SER A 110 -13.34 -15.13 -8.06
CA SER A 110 -14.68 -15.51 -8.51
C SER A 110 -15.72 -14.58 -7.89
N VAL A 111 -16.55 -13.96 -8.72
CA VAL A 111 -17.61 -13.04 -8.28
C VAL A 111 -18.96 -13.56 -8.75
N SER A 112 -19.91 -13.67 -7.82
CA SER A 112 -21.29 -14.04 -8.09
C SER A 112 -22.25 -12.91 -7.68
N TYR A 113 -23.37 -12.77 -8.39
CA TYR A 113 -24.40 -11.76 -8.11
C TYR A 113 -25.71 -12.43 -7.71
N GLY A 114 -26.48 -11.77 -6.84
CA GLY A 114 -27.79 -12.25 -6.37
C GLY A 114 -27.94 -12.30 -4.85
N GLY A 115 -26.95 -11.82 -4.11
CA GLY A 115 -27.02 -11.71 -2.65
C GLY A 115 -27.89 -10.54 -2.17
N THR A 116 -28.21 -10.52 -0.87
CA THR A 116 -28.79 -9.32 -0.21
C THR A 116 -27.72 -8.40 0.36
N LYS A 117 -26.50 -8.92 0.56
CA LYS A 117 -25.33 -8.21 1.09
C LYS A 117 -24.09 -8.64 0.33
N ALA A 118 -23.10 -7.75 0.29
CA ALA A 118 -21.78 -8.06 -0.23
C ALA A 118 -20.95 -8.80 0.84
N CYS A 119 -20.28 -9.87 0.45
CA CYS A 119 -19.30 -10.55 1.30
C CYS A 119 -18.38 -11.49 0.51
N TYR A 120 -17.13 -11.60 0.93
CA TYR A 120 -16.30 -12.77 0.66
C TYR A 120 -16.78 -13.98 1.48
N ARG A 121 -16.90 -15.15 0.84
CA ARG A 121 -17.35 -16.42 1.45
C ARG A 121 -16.20 -17.44 1.50
N PRO A 122 -15.49 -17.58 2.64
CA PRO A 122 -14.31 -18.43 2.73
C PRO A 122 -14.55 -19.92 2.44
N SER A 123 -15.76 -20.43 2.68
CA SER A 123 -16.09 -21.86 2.51
C SER A 123 -16.13 -22.31 1.06
N VAL A 124 -16.52 -21.41 0.15
CA VAL A 124 -16.61 -21.66 -1.30
C VAL A 124 -15.60 -20.82 -2.09
N ASP A 125 -14.86 -19.96 -1.39
CA ASP A 125 -13.79 -19.10 -1.90
C ASP A 125 -14.22 -18.17 -3.05
N ASP A 126 -15.38 -17.53 -2.88
CA ASP A 126 -15.91 -16.56 -3.84
C ASP A 126 -16.41 -15.28 -3.17
N ILE A 127 -16.63 -14.25 -3.98
CA ILE A 127 -17.21 -12.97 -3.56
C ILE A 127 -18.68 -12.96 -4.01
N LEU A 128 -19.60 -12.85 -3.06
CA LEU A 128 -21.02 -12.67 -3.34
C LEU A 128 -21.35 -11.18 -3.30
N MET A 129 -21.91 -10.66 -4.39
CA MET A 129 -22.37 -9.28 -4.51
C MET A 129 -23.91 -9.22 -4.60
N PRO A 130 -24.53 -8.17 -4.05
CA PRO A 130 -25.90 -7.79 -4.40
C PRO A 130 -26.03 -7.50 -5.88
N ASP A 131 -27.24 -7.65 -6.42
CA ASP A 131 -27.53 -7.29 -7.81
C ASP A 131 -27.07 -5.87 -8.11
N ARG A 132 -26.44 -5.66 -9.26
CA ARG A 132 -25.85 -4.37 -9.65
C ARG A 132 -26.84 -3.22 -9.59
N GLY A 133 -28.11 -3.48 -9.93
CA GLY A 133 -29.19 -2.49 -9.88
C GLY A 133 -29.61 -2.04 -8.47
N ARG A 134 -29.04 -2.61 -7.40
CA ARG A 134 -29.26 -2.17 -6.02
C ARG A 134 -28.31 -1.05 -5.58
N TYR A 135 -27.34 -0.70 -6.41
CA TYR A 135 -26.39 0.38 -6.13
C TYR A 135 -26.81 1.66 -6.85
N ASP A 136 -26.81 2.78 -6.13
CA ASP A 136 -27.19 4.08 -6.69
C ASP A 136 -26.19 4.59 -7.74
N ARG A 137 -24.92 4.19 -7.60
CA ARG A 137 -23.82 4.57 -8.50
C ARG A 137 -22.81 3.44 -8.62
N GLU A 138 -22.18 3.33 -9.79
CA GLU A 138 -21.14 2.33 -10.05
C GLU A 138 -19.94 2.45 -9.09
N VAL A 139 -19.57 3.67 -8.68
CA VAL A 139 -18.50 3.86 -7.69
C VAL A 139 -18.78 3.14 -6.37
N HIS A 140 -20.04 3.05 -5.94
CA HIS A 140 -20.41 2.32 -4.74
C HIS A 140 -20.28 0.80 -4.96
N LEU A 141 -20.77 0.30 -6.09
CA LEU A 141 -20.60 -1.10 -6.48
C LEU A 141 -19.13 -1.51 -6.48
N TYR A 142 -18.27 -0.74 -7.15
CA TYR A 142 -16.85 -1.07 -7.29
C TYR A 142 -16.05 -0.86 -6.02
N SER A 143 -16.39 0.15 -5.22
CA SER A 143 -15.79 0.33 -3.89
C SER A 143 -16.10 -0.88 -2.99
N THR A 144 -17.36 -1.35 -3.00
CA THR A 144 -17.75 -2.55 -2.27
C THR A 144 -17.07 -3.80 -2.83
N LEU A 145 -17.00 -3.97 -4.15
CA LEU A 145 -16.31 -5.10 -4.77
C LEU A 145 -14.83 -5.16 -4.37
N LEU A 146 -14.10 -4.04 -4.48
CA LEU A 146 -12.68 -3.97 -4.12
C LEU A 146 -12.44 -4.17 -2.61
N HIS A 147 -13.40 -3.76 -1.77
CA HIS A 147 -13.38 -4.10 -0.35
C HIS A 147 -13.43 -5.62 -0.14
N GLU A 148 -14.36 -6.32 -0.82
CA GLU A 148 -14.45 -7.78 -0.72
C GLU A 148 -13.26 -8.50 -1.36
N VAL A 149 -12.67 -7.94 -2.43
CA VAL A 149 -11.41 -8.44 -3.01
C VAL A 149 -10.27 -8.34 -1.99
N SER A 150 -10.27 -7.32 -1.14
CA SER A 150 -9.28 -7.19 -0.05
C SER A 150 -9.44 -8.33 0.97
N HIS A 151 -10.67 -8.69 1.35
CA HIS A 151 -10.93 -9.85 2.21
C HIS A 151 -10.57 -11.17 1.53
N TRP A 152 -10.94 -11.33 0.25
CA TRP A 152 -10.63 -12.49 -0.57
C TRP A 152 -9.12 -12.70 -0.71
N SER A 153 -8.34 -11.64 -0.97
CA SER A 153 -6.88 -11.75 -1.04
C SER A 153 -6.30 -12.19 0.29
N GLY A 154 -6.97 -11.85 1.40
CA GLY A 154 -6.71 -12.28 2.78
C GLY A 154 -6.95 -13.75 3.11
N ALA A 155 -7.45 -14.56 2.17
CA ALA A 155 -7.78 -15.95 2.42
C ALA A 155 -6.57 -16.75 2.94
N ARG A 156 -6.83 -17.66 3.89
CA ARG A 156 -5.81 -18.47 4.57
C ARG A 156 -4.82 -19.12 3.60
N HIS A 157 -5.34 -19.74 2.55
CA HIS A 157 -4.53 -20.45 1.55
C HIS A 157 -3.73 -19.52 0.61
N ARG A 158 -3.99 -18.20 0.63
CA ARG A 158 -3.27 -17.19 -0.15
C ARG A 158 -2.20 -16.47 0.68
N LEU A 159 -2.54 -16.05 1.91
CA LEU A 159 -1.65 -15.22 2.74
C LEU A 159 -1.00 -15.91 3.92
N GLU A 160 -1.39 -17.13 4.31
CA GLU A 160 -0.61 -17.81 5.36
C GLU A 160 0.80 -18.15 4.84
N PRO A 161 1.85 -17.63 5.49
CA PRO A 161 3.17 -18.20 5.32
C PRO A 161 3.08 -19.66 5.79
N ARG A 162 3.56 -20.60 4.98
CA ARG A 162 3.83 -21.95 5.46
C ARG A 162 4.88 -21.81 6.56
N ILE A 163 4.44 -21.78 7.83
CA ILE A 163 5.34 -21.78 8.99
C ILE A 163 6.02 -23.16 8.99
N VAL A 164 7.19 -23.25 8.34
CA VAL A 164 8.08 -24.40 8.48
C VAL A 164 8.72 -24.27 9.86
N GLY A 165 8.04 -24.79 10.87
CA GLY A 165 8.46 -24.67 12.26
C GLY A 165 7.51 -25.40 13.20
N GLN A 166 7.09 -26.60 12.83
CA GLN A 166 6.36 -27.49 13.75
C GLN A 166 7.40 -28.14 14.67
N VAL A 167 7.69 -27.51 15.80
CA VAL A 167 8.30 -28.21 16.93
C VAL A 167 7.23 -29.14 17.48
N ARG A 168 7.30 -30.42 17.09
CA ARG A 168 6.59 -31.49 17.78
C ARG A 168 7.15 -31.55 19.21
N GLN A 169 6.26 -31.42 20.19
CA GLN A 169 6.52 -31.92 21.55
C GLN A 169 6.59 -33.45 21.53
#